data_AF-A0A151IIT6-F1
#
_entry.id   AF-A0A151IIT6-F1
#
_cell.length_a   1.000
_cell.length_b   1.000
_cell.length_c   1.000
_cell.angle_alpha   90.00
_cell.angle_beta   90.00
_cell.angle_gamma   90.00
#
_symmetry.space_group_name_H-M   'P 1'
#
loop_
_entity.id
_entity.type
_entity.pdbx_description
1 polymer ?
#
loop_
_entity_poly.entity_id
_entity_poly.type
_entity_poly.pdbx_seq_one_letter_code
_entity_poly.pdbx_strand_id
1 'polypeptide(L)'
;MIRTSGNQDASGDSGDQDSSEDSGGSGCFRRDSIQNICGDSGNQILPPWCNWMNLRDADSGKILWQGNEDLSVPDVEHEARVPKKILRCRAVSREINFSSAEPMERFRLEQKVLFKGRCLEEWFFEFGFVIPNSTNTWQSLIQAAPESQMMPANILNGNVVIETKFFDDDLLVSTSRVRLFYV
;
A
#
# COMPACT_ATOMS: atom_id res chain seq x y z
N MET A 1 -10.87 13.64 14.26
CA MET A 1 -12.08 12.83 14.02
C MET A 1 -11.59 11.49 13.50
N ILE A 2 -11.31 10.53 14.39
CA ILE A 2 -10.75 9.23 14.01
C ILE A 2 -11.93 8.38 13.54
N ARG A 3 -12.02 8.11 12.24
CA ARG A 3 -12.94 7.11 11.68
C ARG A 3 -12.15 5.83 11.51
N THR A 4 -12.48 4.81 12.28
CA THR A 4 -11.97 3.45 12.11
C THR A 4 -12.61 2.84 10.85
N SER A 5 -11.81 2.50 9.84
CA SER A 5 -12.21 1.63 8.74
C SER A 5 -12.33 0.18 9.24
N GLY A 6 -13.39 -0.51 8.81
CA GLY A 6 -13.75 -1.86 9.29
C GLY A 6 -12.90 -3.00 8.73
N ASN A 7 -13.01 -4.15 9.42
CA ASN A 7 -12.33 -5.42 9.13
C ASN A 7 -12.47 -5.91 7.68
N GLN A 8 -11.45 -6.65 7.25
CA GLN A 8 -11.12 -6.98 5.87
C GLN A 8 -11.19 -8.49 5.62
N ASP A 9 -11.54 -8.87 4.39
CA ASP A 9 -11.35 -10.22 3.87
C ASP A 9 -9.92 -10.32 3.31
N ALA A 10 -9.12 -11.24 3.85
CA ALA A 10 -7.80 -11.58 3.34
C ALA A 10 -7.84 -12.99 2.75
N SER A 11 -7.33 -13.16 1.53
CA SER A 11 -7.06 -14.48 0.95
C SER A 11 -5.56 -14.62 0.71
N GLY A 12 -4.94 -15.55 1.44
CA GLY A 12 -3.59 -16.01 1.20
C GLY A 12 -3.65 -17.33 0.45
N ASP A 13 -2.91 -17.45 -0.65
CA ASP A 13 -2.70 -18.72 -1.34
C ASP A 13 -1.40 -19.35 -0.82
N SER A 14 -1.51 -20.50 -0.15
CA SER A 14 -0.35 -21.28 0.28
C SER A 14 0.15 -22.07 -0.91
N GLY A 15 1.17 -21.56 -1.61
CA GLY A 15 1.90 -22.36 -2.57
C GLY A 15 2.59 -23.53 -1.85
N ASP A 16 2.07 -24.75 -2.03
CA ASP A 16 2.74 -25.97 -1.61
C ASP A 16 4.10 -26.08 -2.31
N GLN A 17 5.17 -26.10 -1.52
CA GLN A 17 6.52 -26.37 -2.01
C GLN A 17 6.67 -27.87 -2.25
N ASP A 18 6.61 -28.29 -3.51
CA ASP A 18 7.13 -29.60 -3.91
C ASP A 18 8.61 -29.47 -4.31
N SER A 19 9.43 -30.32 -3.72
CA SER A 19 10.88 -30.37 -3.86
C SER A 19 11.30 -31.17 -5.08
N SER A 20 12.03 -30.57 -6.02
CA SER A 20 13.00 -31.30 -6.88
C SER A 20 14.00 -30.36 -7.56
N GLU A 21 15.21 -30.90 -7.76
CA GLU A 21 16.48 -30.24 -8.04
C GLU A 21 16.72 -29.83 -9.51
N ASP A 22 17.42 -28.68 -9.63
CA ASP A 22 18.56 -28.32 -10.50
C ASP A 22 18.48 -28.34 -12.05
N SER A 23 18.69 -27.16 -12.65
CA SER A 23 19.85 -26.80 -13.53
C SER A 23 19.53 -25.80 -14.66
N GLY A 24 20.43 -24.84 -14.88
CA GLY A 24 20.57 -24.08 -16.14
C GLY A 24 20.18 -22.59 -16.09
N GLY A 25 21.17 -21.71 -16.07
CA GLY A 25 21.00 -20.26 -15.98
C GLY A 25 20.59 -19.54 -17.26
N SER A 26 20.09 -18.30 -17.10
CA SER A 26 20.28 -17.14 -17.99
C SER A 26 19.72 -15.90 -17.29
N GLY A 27 20.51 -14.82 -17.27
CA GLY A 27 20.36 -13.72 -16.34
C GLY A 27 19.16 -12.79 -16.55
N CYS A 28 18.76 -12.12 -15.46
CA CYS A 28 18.14 -10.81 -15.50
C CYS A 28 18.36 -10.09 -14.15
N PHE A 29 19.05 -8.95 -14.21
CA PHE A 29 19.24 -7.89 -13.21
C PHE A 29 19.21 -8.28 -11.71
N ARG A 30 20.40 -8.49 -11.12
CA ARG A 30 20.59 -8.59 -9.67
C ARG A 30 20.48 -7.20 -9.03
N ARG A 31 19.52 -7.08 -8.11
CA ARG A 31 19.63 -6.53 -6.74
C ARG A 31 20.90 -5.71 -6.49
N ASP A 32 20.82 -4.38 -6.56
CA ASP A 32 21.81 -3.46 -5.98
C ASP A 32 21.25 -2.03 -5.95
N SER A 33 20.42 -1.72 -4.95
CA SER A 33 20.14 -0.30 -4.60
C SER A 33 19.52 -0.04 -3.23
N ILE A 34 19.33 -1.05 -2.36
CA ILE A 34 18.95 -0.80 -0.97
C ILE A 34 20.16 -1.11 -0.08
N GLN A 35 21.15 -0.21 -0.08
CA GLN A 35 22.17 -0.16 0.95
C GLN A 35 22.40 1.28 1.39
N ASN A 36 22.29 1.47 2.72
CA ASN A 36 22.52 2.66 3.55
C ASN A 36 21.23 3.51 3.74
N ILE A 37 20.73 3.81 4.94
CA ILE A 37 21.34 4.20 6.24
C ILE A 37 20.25 3.95 7.33
N CYS A 38 20.43 3.27 8.48
CA CYS A 38 21.13 3.64 9.72
C CYS A 38 21.01 2.47 10.73
N GLY A 39 22.01 2.26 11.58
CA GLY A 39 22.22 1.01 12.31
C GLY A 39 21.35 0.72 13.53
N ASP A 40 21.03 -0.56 13.70
CA ASP A 40 21.32 -1.32 14.91
C ASP A 40 21.45 -2.81 14.54
N SER A 41 22.21 -3.57 15.31
CA SER A 41 22.47 -4.99 15.05
C SER A 41 21.27 -5.82 15.49
N GLY A 42 20.20 -5.82 14.71
CA GLY A 42 18.97 -6.55 14.99
C GLY A 42 18.23 -6.86 13.70
N ASN A 43 17.69 -8.09 13.62
CA ASN A 43 16.95 -8.66 12.50
C ASN A 43 16.03 -7.62 11.80
N GLN A 44 16.50 -7.01 10.71
CA GLN A 44 15.74 -5.99 10.01
C GLN A 44 14.77 -6.69 9.06
N ILE A 45 13.47 -6.62 9.37
CA ILE A 45 12.42 -7.14 8.48
C ILE A 45 12.43 -6.31 7.20
N LEU A 46 12.54 -6.98 6.06
CA LEU A 46 12.43 -6.32 4.77
C LEU A 46 10.97 -5.90 4.53
N PRO A 47 10.72 -4.71 3.97
CA PRO A 47 9.36 -4.28 3.68
C PRO A 47 8.68 -5.22 2.68
N PRO A 48 7.37 -5.42 2.79
CA PRO A 48 6.62 -6.12 1.76
C PRO A 48 6.65 -5.27 0.48
N TRP A 49 6.91 -5.91 -0.66
CA TRP A 49 6.89 -5.23 -1.95
C TRP A 49 5.49 -5.37 -2.58
N CYS A 50 4.98 -4.27 -3.12
CA CYS A 50 3.69 -4.25 -3.79
C CYS A 50 3.84 -4.77 -5.24
N ASN A 51 3.14 -5.85 -5.57
CA ASN A 51 3.13 -6.42 -6.92
C ASN A 51 2.17 -5.65 -7.84
N TRP A 52 0.99 -5.33 -7.33
CA TRP A 52 -0.01 -4.52 -8.01
C TRP A 52 -1.04 -3.97 -7.02
N MET A 53 -1.72 -2.90 -7.41
CA MET A 53 -2.83 -2.33 -6.66
C MET A 53 -3.93 -1.87 -7.61
N ASN A 54 -5.19 -2.04 -7.20
CA ASN A 54 -6.33 -1.45 -7.90
C ASN A 54 -7.28 -0.72 -6.94
N LEU A 55 -7.98 0.28 -7.49
CA LEU A 55 -9.00 1.06 -6.82
C LEU A 55 -10.30 0.95 -7.61
N ARG A 56 -11.39 0.62 -6.92
CA ARG A 56 -12.74 0.48 -7.48
C ARG A 56 -13.69 1.38 -6.73
N ASP A 57 -14.68 1.89 -7.46
CA ASP A 57 -15.86 2.46 -6.82
C ASP A 57 -16.59 1.36 -6.07
N ALA A 58 -16.77 1.52 -4.76
CA ALA A 58 -17.35 0.48 -3.91
C ALA A 58 -18.83 0.22 -4.23
N ASP A 59 -19.55 1.20 -4.80
CA ASP A 59 -20.96 1.07 -5.11
C ASP A 59 -21.20 0.35 -6.45
N SER A 60 -20.35 0.62 -7.46
CA SER A 60 -20.51 0.06 -8.81
C SER A 60 -19.55 -1.08 -9.16
N GLY A 61 -18.51 -1.29 -8.35
CA GLY A 61 -17.42 -2.24 -8.63
C GLY A 61 -16.49 -1.82 -9.79
N LYS A 62 -16.73 -0.65 -10.40
CA LYS A 62 -15.98 -0.17 -11.56
C LYS A 62 -14.56 0.21 -11.16
N ILE A 63 -13.58 -0.28 -11.93
CA ILE A 63 -12.18 0.12 -11.78
C ILE A 63 -12.02 1.61 -12.07
N LEU A 64 -11.44 2.33 -11.11
CA LEU A 64 -11.08 3.74 -11.19
C LEU A 64 -9.61 3.91 -11.53
N TRP A 65 -8.76 3.07 -10.95
CA TRP A 65 -7.31 3.11 -11.15
C TRP A 65 -6.70 1.73 -10.93
N GLN A 66 -5.60 1.44 -11.59
CA GLN A 66 -4.77 0.25 -11.40
C GLN A 66 -3.31 0.60 -11.70
N GLY A 67 -2.39 0.00 -10.96
CA GLY A 67 -0.96 0.11 -11.18
C GLY A 67 -0.23 -1.16 -10.77
N ASN A 68 0.91 -1.42 -11.43
CA ASN A 68 1.80 -2.57 -11.16
C ASN A 68 3.17 -2.11 -10.66
N GLU A 69 3.27 -0.84 -10.27
CA GLU A 69 4.49 -0.25 -9.71
C GLU A 69 4.49 -0.46 -8.20
N ASP A 70 5.69 -0.67 -7.64
CA ASP A 70 5.84 -0.81 -6.20
C ASP A 70 5.87 0.56 -5.51
N LEU A 71 4.69 1.00 -5.05
CA LEU A 71 4.51 2.27 -4.35
C LEU A 71 4.87 2.18 -2.84
N SER A 72 5.39 1.04 -2.36
CA SER A 72 5.87 0.87 -0.98
C SER A 72 7.36 1.21 -0.81
N VAL A 73 8.11 1.38 -1.91
CA VAL A 73 9.54 1.68 -1.87
C VAL A 73 9.80 2.99 -1.10
N PRO A 74 10.66 2.99 -0.07
CA PRO A 74 10.98 4.18 0.72
C PRO A 74 11.92 5.15 -0.03
N ASP A 75 12.19 6.31 0.57
CA ASP A 75 13.18 7.31 0.14
C ASP A 75 12.96 7.98 -1.24
N VAL A 76 11.93 7.58 -1.96
CA VAL A 76 11.44 8.23 -3.17
C VAL A 76 10.00 8.70 -2.97
N GLU A 77 9.64 9.81 -3.61
CA GLU A 77 8.26 10.24 -3.71
C GLU A 77 7.67 9.72 -5.03
N HIS A 78 6.76 8.77 -4.92
CA HIS A 78 6.07 8.19 -6.07
C HIS A 78 4.97 9.12 -6.59
N GLU A 79 4.52 8.91 -7.82
CA GLU A 79 3.38 9.63 -8.39
C GLU A 79 2.27 8.67 -8.79
N ALA A 80 1.02 9.05 -8.51
CA ALA A 80 -0.15 8.33 -9.02
C ALA A 80 -1.14 9.28 -9.68
N ARG A 81 -1.55 8.93 -10.91
CA ARG A 81 -2.57 9.67 -11.68
C ARG A 81 -3.92 8.96 -11.57
N VAL A 82 -4.82 9.51 -10.78
CA VAL A 82 -6.16 8.96 -10.53
C VAL A 82 -7.24 9.83 -11.18
N PRO A 83 -8.37 9.26 -11.63
CA PRO A 83 -9.39 10.05 -12.30
C PRO A 83 -10.17 10.91 -11.29
N LYS A 84 -10.49 12.16 -11.66
CA LYS A 84 -11.23 13.11 -10.78
C LYS A 84 -12.52 12.56 -10.17
N LYS A 85 -13.19 11.63 -10.86
CA LYS A 85 -14.42 10.98 -10.39
C LYS A 85 -14.23 10.22 -9.07
N ILE A 86 -13.01 9.84 -8.69
CA ILE A 86 -12.73 9.17 -7.40
C ILE A 86 -13.15 10.02 -6.20
N LEU A 87 -13.08 11.36 -6.33
CA LEU A 87 -13.47 12.30 -5.27
C LEU A 87 -14.99 12.37 -5.04
N ARG A 88 -15.78 11.77 -5.95
CA ARG A 88 -17.25 11.69 -5.85
C ARG A 88 -17.73 10.33 -5.35
N CYS A 89 -16.84 9.36 -5.21
CA CYS A 89 -17.20 8.05 -4.69
C CYS A 89 -17.53 8.16 -3.21
N ARG A 90 -18.65 7.54 -2.79
CA ARG A 90 -19.00 7.42 -1.37
C ARG A 90 -17.96 6.59 -0.61
N ALA A 91 -17.46 5.54 -1.26
CA ALA A 91 -16.36 4.74 -0.77
C ALA A 91 -15.56 4.17 -1.95
N VAL A 92 -14.28 3.91 -1.72
CA VAL A 92 -13.36 3.28 -2.67
C VAL A 92 -12.92 1.96 -2.09
N SER A 93 -13.15 0.86 -2.82
CA SER A 93 -12.53 -0.42 -2.51
C SER A 93 -11.13 -0.45 -3.09
N ARG A 94 -10.14 -0.72 -2.25
CA ARG A 94 -8.73 -0.89 -2.62
C ARG A 94 -8.38 -2.35 -2.50
N GLU A 95 -7.67 -2.87 -3.49
CA GLU A 95 -7.09 -4.20 -3.44
C GLU A 95 -5.59 -4.08 -3.71
N ILE A 96 -4.78 -4.60 -2.79
CA ILE A 96 -3.32 -4.62 -2.89
C ILE A 96 -2.89 -6.07 -2.95
N ASN A 97 -2.02 -6.39 -3.90
CA ASN A 97 -1.29 -7.65 -3.89
C ASN A 97 0.16 -7.38 -3.54
N PHE A 98 0.66 -8.09 -2.54
CA PHE A 98 2.01 -7.92 -2.04
C PHE A 98 2.63 -9.28 -1.73
N SER A 99 3.95 -9.33 -1.73
CA SER A 99 4.69 -10.50 -1.27
C SER A 99 5.62 -10.13 -0.12
N SER A 100 5.86 -11.09 0.77
CA SER A 100 6.79 -10.94 1.88
C SER A 100 7.68 -12.18 1.97
N ALA A 101 8.99 -11.97 2.08
CA ALA A 101 9.94 -13.04 2.38
C ALA A 101 9.90 -13.42 3.86
N GLU A 102 9.80 -12.41 4.73
CA GLU A 102 9.78 -12.56 6.18
C GLU A 102 8.35 -12.78 6.70
N PRO A 103 8.17 -13.56 7.79
CA PRO A 103 6.89 -13.63 8.48
C PRO A 103 6.59 -12.31 9.20
N MET A 104 5.31 -12.00 9.39
CA MET A 104 4.87 -10.89 10.24
C MET A 104 3.72 -11.36 11.13
N GLU A 105 3.74 -10.97 12.39
CA GLU A 105 2.73 -11.38 13.37
C GLU A 105 1.44 -10.55 13.23
N ARG A 106 1.58 -9.23 13.05
CA ARG A 106 0.47 -8.29 12.97
C ARG A 106 0.76 -7.18 11.97
N PHE A 107 0.78 -7.53 10.70
CA PHE A 107 0.98 -6.59 9.60
C PHE A 107 -0.17 -5.57 9.52
N ARG A 108 0.15 -4.29 9.55
CA ARG A 108 -0.81 -3.19 9.50
C ARG A 108 -0.25 -1.95 8.80
N LEU A 109 -1.15 -1.10 8.30
CA LEU A 109 -0.83 0.19 7.70
C LEU A 109 -1.43 1.34 8.50
N GLU A 110 -0.64 2.39 8.64
CA GLU A 110 -1.12 3.72 8.98
C GLU A 110 -0.92 4.64 7.78
N GLN A 111 -1.98 5.28 7.30
CA GLN A 111 -1.91 6.17 6.17
C GLN A 111 -2.37 7.57 6.54
N LYS A 112 -1.59 8.58 6.15
CA LYS A 112 -1.93 9.99 6.32
C LYS A 112 -2.16 10.64 4.98
N VAL A 113 -3.29 11.31 4.83
CA VAL A 113 -3.58 12.15 3.67
C VAL A 113 -3.09 13.56 3.99
N LEU A 114 -1.97 13.96 3.39
CA LEU A 114 -1.33 15.24 3.61
C LEU A 114 -1.70 16.20 2.47
N PHE A 115 -2.30 17.35 2.79
CA PHE A 115 -2.49 18.45 1.87
C PHE A 115 -1.54 19.60 2.22
N LYS A 116 -0.59 19.88 1.33
CA LYS A 116 0.47 20.89 1.55
C LYS A 116 1.16 20.71 2.91
N GLY A 117 1.46 19.47 3.28
CA GLY A 117 2.13 19.09 4.52
C GLY A 117 1.22 19.05 5.76
N ARG A 118 -0.06 19.43 5.66
CA ARG A 118 -1.02 19.33 6.77
C ARG A 118 -1.82 18.04 6.65
N CYS A 119 -1.91 17.29 7.75
CA CYS A 119 -2.73 16.07 7.80
C CYS A 119 -4.22 16.41 7.77
N LEU A 120 -4.93 15.92 6.76
CA LEU A 120 -6.38 16.05 6.65
C LEU A 120 -7.09 14.84 7.26
N GLU A 121 -6.59 13.64 6.95
CA GLU A 121 -7.18 12.37 7.37
C GLU A 121 -6.08 11.36 7.73
N GLU A 122 -6.43 10.46 8.64
CA GLU A 122 -5.61 9.30 9.01
C GLU A 122 -6.47 8.06 8.86
N TRP A 123 -5.92 7.03 8.22
CA TRP A 123 -6.56 5.74 7.99
C TRP A 123 -5.71 4.63 8.60
N PHE A 124 -6.37 3.65 9.20
CA PHE A 124 -5.74 2.52 9.88
C PHE A 124 -6.32 1.23 9.29
N PHE A 125 -5.43 0.34 8.86
CA PHE A 125 -5.78 -0.93 8.23
C PHE A 125 -4.94 -2.04 8.84
N GLU A 126 -5.55 -3.18 9.18
CA GLU A 126 -4.85 -4.32 9.78
C GLU A 126 -5.06 -5.56 8.93
N PHE A 127 -3.98 -6.07 8.33
CA PHE A 127 -4.00 -7.32 7.59
C PHE A 127 -3.92 -8.52 8.53
N GLY A 128 -3.04 -8.44 9.54
CA GLY A 128 -2.79 -9.52 10.50
C GLY A 128 -1.57 -10.36 10.12
N PHE A 129 -1.65 -11.67 10.34
CA PHE A 129 -0.53 -12.59 10.17
C PHE A 129 -0.13 -12.73 8.69
N VAL A 130 1.17 -12.66 8.40
CA VAL A 130 1.75 -12.88 7.07
C VAL A 130 2.65 -14.11 7.10
N ILE A 131 2.33 -15.07 6.24
CA ILE A 131 3.13 -16.29 6.05
C ILE A 131 4.47 -15.90 5.39
N PRO A 132 5.62 -16.46 5.81
CA PRO A 132 6.89 -16.19 5.15
C PRO A 132 6.89 -16.72 3.71
N ASN A 133 7.59 -16.02 2.81
CA ASN A 133 7.65 -16.32 1.37
C ASN A 133 6.28 -16.46 0.70
N SER A 134 5.28 -15.69 1.16
CA SER A 134 3.92 -15.74 0.62
C SER A 134 3.60 -14.54 -0.27
N THR A 135 2.54 -14.71 -1.07
CA THR A 135 1.90 -13.62 -1.81
C THR A 135 0.45 -13.53 -1.38
N ASN A 136 0.02 -12.33 -1.01
CA ASN A 136 -1.28 -12.10 -0.40
C ASN A 136 -2.05 -11.04 -1.20
N THR A 137 -3.37 -11.20 -1.25
CA THR A 137 -4.26 -10.16 -1.76
C THR A 137 -5.07 -9.59 -0.61
N TRP A 138 -5.03 -8.28 -0.49
CA TRP A 138 -5.60 -7.54 0.62
C TRP A 138 -6.60 -6.51 0.15
N GLN A 139 -7.88 -6.72 0.47
CA GLN A 139 -8.94 -5.77 0.20
C GLN A 139 -9.17 -4.84 1.40
N SER A 140 -9.30 -3.54 1.14
CA SER A 140 -9.58 -2.48 2.12
C SER A 140 -10.69 -1.57 1.61
N LEU A 141 -11.55 -1.09 2.51
CA LEU A 141 -12.57 -0.10 2.17
C LEU A 141 -12.20 1.28 2.72
N ILE A 142 -12.11 2.28 1.84
CA ILE A 142 -11.82 3.67 2.19
C ILE A 142 -13.12 4.46 2.07
N GLN A 143 -13.64 4.97 3.18
CA GLN A 143 -14.84 5.80 3.18
C GLN A 143 -14.48 7.25 2.88
N ALA A 144 -15.15 7.86 1.91
CA ALA A 144 -14.94 9.27 1.60
C ALA A 144 -15.61 10.16 2.65
N ALA A 145 -15.02 11.34 2.87
CA ALA A 145 -15.71 12.44 3.51
C ALA A 145 -16.94 12.87 2.65
N PRO A 146 -17.98 13.46 3.27
CA PRO A 146 -19.11 14.01 2.52
C PRO A 146 -18.65 14.97 1.41
N GLU A 147 -19.32 14.96 0.26
CA GLU A 147 -18.93 15.79 -0.90
C GLU A 147 -18.83 17.29 -0.56
N SER A 148 -19.68 17.78 0.34
CA SER A 148 -19.66 19.18 0.81
C SER A 148 -18.37 19.58 1.54
N GLN A 149 -17.57 18.61 1.99
CA GLN A 149 -16.29 18.81 2.69
C GLN A 149 -15.09 18.57 1.76
N MET A 150 -15.32 18.05 0.55
CA MET A 150 -14.26 17.74 -0.39
C MET A 150 -13.78 19.00 -1.10
N MET A 151 -12.46 19.24 -1.04
CA MET A 151 -11.87 20.33 -1.81
C MET A 151 -11.93 20.01 -3.32
N PRO A 152 -12.08 21.04 -4.18
CA PRO A 152 -12.09 20.85 -5.63
C PRO A 152 -10.83 20.16 -6.16
N ALA A 153 -10.98 19.31 -7.17
CA ALA A 153 -9.88 18.51 -7.73
C ALA A 153 -8.70 19.35 -8.23
N ASN A 154 -8.94 20.53 -8.78
CA ASN A 154 -7.90 21.47 -9.23
C ASN A 154 -7.05 22.02 -8.07
N ILE A 155 -7.60 22.11 -6.86
CA ILE A 155 -6.87 22.49 -5.65
C ILE A 155 -6.05 21.32 -5.12
N LEU A 156 -6.62 20.11 -5.13
CA LEU A 156 -5.97 18.89 -4.65
C LEU A 156 -4.84 18.40 -5.57
N ASN A 157 -4.97 18.59 -6.88
CA ASN A 157 -4.05 18.09 -7.90
C ASN A 157 -2.58 18.48 -7.64
N GLY A 158 -1.72 17.47 -7.43
CA GLY A 158 -0.30 17.65 -7.14
C GLY A 158 0.00 18.17 -5.73
N ASN A 159 -1.01 18.50 -4.92
CA ASN A 159 -0.86 19.04 -3.57
C ASN A 159 -1.16 18.03 -2.46
N VAL A 160 -1.69 16.86 -2.82
CA VAL A 160 -1.97 15.75 -1.90
C VAL A 160 -0.84 14.74 -1.97
N VAL A 161 -0.33 14.34 -0.80
CA VAL A 161 0.61 13.24 -0.62
C VAL A 161 0.00 12.25 0.37
N ILE A 162 -0.06 10.97 0.00
CA ILE A 162 -0.35 9.89 0.93
C ILE A 162 0.97 9.40 1.50
N GLU A 163 1.15 9.57 2.81
CA GLU A 163 2.22 8.92 3.56
C GLU A 163 1.70 7.59 4.09
N THR A 164 2.39 6.49 3.80
CA THR A 164 2.02 5.15 4.28
C THR A 164 3.15 4.62 5.16
N LYS A 165 2.80 4.23 6.38
CA LYS A 165 3.71 3.53 7.30
C LYS A 165 3.28 2.08 7.40
N PHE A 166 4.27 1.20 7.25
CA PHE A 166 4.11 -0.25 7.32
C PHE A 166 4.61 -0.73 8.68
N PHE A 167 3.78 -1.45 9.41
CA PHE A 167 4.13 -1.96 10.73
C PHE A 167 3.94 -3.47 10.79
N ASP A 168 4.81 -4.13 11.54
CA ASP A 168 4.55 -5.43 12.15
C ASP A 168 4.41 -5.20 13.66
N ASP A 169 3.19 -5.33 14.17
CA ASP A 169 2.85 -4.94 15.54
C ASP A 169 3.23 -3.46 15.84
N ASP A 170 4.17 -3.21 16.75
CA ASP A 170 4.68 -1.86 17.05
C ASP A 170 5.96 -1.50 16.28
N LEU A 171 6.54 -2.46 15.53
CA LEU A 171 7.75 -2.25 14.76
C LEU A 171 7.44 -1.54 13.44
N LEU A 172 7.99 -0.34 13.25
CA LEU A 172 7.95 0.36 11.97
C LEU A 172 8.92 -0.33 10.98
N VAL A 173 8.37 -0.93 9.93
CA VAL A 173 9.13 -1.62 8.88
C VAL A 173 9.62 -0.64 7.83
N SER A 174 8.73 0.20 7.29
CA SER A 174 9.07 1.21 6.28
C SER A 174 8.06 2.34 6.23
N THR A 175 8.43 3.42 5.52
CA THR A 175 7.54 4.53 5.21
C THR A 175 7.67 4.88 3.74
N SER A 176 6.54 4.98 3.03
CA SER A 176 6.48 5.41 1.63
C SER A 176 5.62 6.65 1.44
N ARG A 177 5.82 7.35 0.32
CA ARG A 177 5.09 8.58 -0.02
C ARG A 177 4.63 8.54 -1.47
N VAL A 178 3.34 8.84 -1.70
CA VAL A 178 2.75 8.89 -3.04
C VAL A 178 2.05 10.23 -3.24
N ARG A 179 2.50 11.02 -4.22
CA ARG A 179 1.85 12.26 -4.64
C ARG A 179 0.72 11.96 -5.62
N LEU A 180 -0.46 12.52 -5.37
CA LEU A 180 -1.64 12.31 -6.21
C LEU A 180 -1.86 13.42 -7.22
N PHE A 181 -2.13 13.01 -8.45
CA PHE A 181 -2.62 13.88 -9.53
C PHE A 181 -4.02 13.42 -9.95
N TYR A 182 -4.97 14.36 -9.96
CA TYR A 182 -6.36 14.11 -10.35
C TYR A 182 -6.55 14.54 -11.81
N VAL A 183 -6.60 13.56 -12.72
CA VAL A 183 -6.71 13.77 -14.17
C VAL A 183 -8.15 13.67 -14.68
#